data_AF-A0A950AMX4-F1
#
_entry.id   AF-A0A950AMX4-F1
#
_cell.length_a   1.000
_cell.length_b   1.000
_cell.length_c   1.000
_cell.angle_alpha   90.00
_cell.angle_beta   90.00
_cell.angle_gamma   90.00
#
_symmetry.space_group_name_H-M   'P 1'
#
loop_
_entity.id
_entity.type
_entity.pdbx_description
1 polymer ?
#
loop_
_entity_poly.entity_id
_entity_poly.type
_entity_poly.pdbx_seq_one_letter_code
_entity_poly.pdbx_strand_id
1 'polypeptide(L)'
;MPTALIGLALGSSQVGLTRGDEAFGRFVDAYFAARFADRPSEGTAAGLHEYDIRLEDLSRPHVERRIVELKDQLGRLQVFDRARLAFDEAIDAEVLDGQIRAELLDLETLRVWERNPMSYAALPGLAVDGLMKRGFAPPAERLRSVIARERSIPAVHAAARANVTDPPKEFTDLAIRMTRGSVGFFERSVTSWAHGAAGADEALRTEFEAVNARVVQSTRDFLAWLETDLKPHSHGPYAIGPEHFLAKLRYEEQVELPLPELRARGEARLRRDYDAFVQTAARIDPKRTPAEVMKSLSDDHPSAEDLVPSVRRSVEAARRFVAEKGIVTIPSEVRPRIEETPPYARSGSFASMDTPGAYETKATEAFYYVTPVEPDWDPAHREEHLRLYNPPVVAMINVHEAFPGHFL
;
A
#
# COMPACT_ATOMS: atom_id res chain seq x y z
N MET A 1 -12.96 24.33 -63.62
CA MET A 1 -13.85 24.22 -62.45
C MET A 1 -13.15 23.33 -61.42
N PRO A 2 -12.24 23.86 -60.59
CA PRO A 2 -11.57 23.05 -59.58
C PRO A 2 -12.35 23.06 -58.26
N THR A 3 -12.31 21.90 -57.65
CA THR A 3 -12.85 21.43 -56.38
C THR A 3 -12.41 22.31 -55.20
N ALA A 4 -13.36 22.82 -54.42
CA ALA A 4 -13.08 23.53 -53.17
C ALA A 4 -12.98 22.53 -52.01
N LEU A 5 -11.78 22.42 -51.41
CA LEU A 5 -11.57 21.77 -50.12
C LEU A 5 -12.24 22.61 -49.01
N ILE A 6 -13.13 21.99 -48.24
CA ILE A 6 -13.60 22.53 -46.96
C ILE A 6 -12.60 22.05 -45.91
N GLY A 7 -11.73 22.95 -45.45
CA GLY A 7 -10.90 22.75 -44.27
C GLY A 7 -11.74 22.98 -43.01
N LEU A 8 -12.02 21.92 -42.25
CA LEU A 8 -12.45 22.04 -40.86
C LEU A 8 -11.23 22.44 -40.04
N ALA A 9 -11.17 23.71 -39.63
CA ALA A 9 -10.29 24.15 -38.57
C ALA A 9 -10.85 23.62 -37.23
N LEU A 10 -10.24 22.56 -36.70
CA LEU A 10 -10.41 22.18 -35.30
C LEU A 10 -9.72 23.26 -34.46
N GLY A 11 -10.51 24.20 -33.95
CA GLY A 11 -10.07 25.18 -32.98
C GLY A 11 -9.63 24.46 -31.71
N SER A 12 -8.32 24.42 -31.47
CA SER A 12 -7.75 24.11 -30.17
C SER A 12 -8.18 25.20 -29.18
N SER A 13 -9.22 24.94 -28.39
CA SER A 13 -9.54 25.75 -27.22
C SER A 13 -8.47 25.50 -26.17
N GLN A 14 -7.41 26.30 -26.19
CA GLN A 14 -6.56 26.50 -25.02
C GLN A 14 -7.44 27.17 -23.96
N VAL A 15 -7.89 26.39 -22.99
CA VAL A 15 -8.43 26.93 -21.74
C VAL A 15 -7.25 27.62 -21.05
N GLY A 16 -7.20 28.94 -21.14
CA GLY A 16 -6.20 29.72 -20.43
C GLY A 16 -6.45 29.60 -18.92
N LEU A 17 -5.47 29.08 -18.19
CA LEU A 17 -5.49 29.02 -16.73
C LEU A 17 -5.76 30.42 -16.17
N THR A 18 -6.72 30.54 -15.25
CA THR A 18 -6.92 31.79 -14.54
C THR A 18 -5.81 31.98 -13.50
N ARG A 19 -5.60 33.21 -13.04
CA ARG A 19 -4.64 33.51 -11.97
C ARG A 19 -4.94 32.75 -10.66
N GLY A 20 -6.19 32.34 -10.45
CA GLY A 20 -6.61 31.50 -9.32
C GLY A 20 -6.08 30.07 -9.46
N ASP A 21 -6.25 29.49 -10.64
CA ASP A 21 -5.80 28.14 -11.01
C ASP A 21 -4.27 28.02 -10.83
N GLU A 22 -3.52 29.02 -11.31
CA GLU A 22 -2.06 29.03 -11.11
C GLU A 22 -1.64 29.12 -9.64
N ALA A 23 -2.43 29.79 -8.79
CA ALA A 23 -2.14 29.91 -7.36
C ALA A 23 -2.44 28.62 -6.61
N PHE A 24 -3.51 27.93 -6.99
CA PHE A 24 -3.87 26.63 -6.43
C PHE A 24 -2.86 25.55 -6.84
N GLY A 25 -2.53 25.46 -8.14
CA GLY A 25 -1.49 24.53 -8.62
C GLY A 25 -0.16 24.68 -7.88
N ARG A 26 0.32 25.92 -7.67
CA ARG A 26 1.53 26.17 -6.86
C ARG A 26 1.40 25.74 -5.40
N PHE A 27 0.20 25.81 -4.83
CA PHE A 27 -0.06 25.29 -3.48
C PHE A 27 0.04 23.76 -3.47
N VAL A 28 -0.55 23.08 -4.45
CA VAL A 28 -0.51 21.62 -4.59
C VAL A 28 0.94 21.13 -4.74
N ASP A 29 1.72 21.75 -5.61
CA ASP A 29 3.14 21.42 -5.80
C ASP A 29 3.93 21.57 -4.49
N ALA A 30 3.72 22.68 -3.77
CA ALA A 30 4.38 22.93 -2.49
C ALA A 30 3.95 21.92 -1.41
N TYR A 31 2.68 21.50 -1.40
CA TYR A 31 2.18 20.48 -0.48
C TYR A 31 2.88 19.14 -0.72
N PHE A 32 2.93 18.65 -1.96
CA PHE A 32 3.56 17.37 -2.28
C PHE A 32 5.08 17.40 -2.12
N ALA A 33 5.74 18.51 -2.47
CA ALA A 33 7.17 18.68 -2.21
C ALA A 33 7.49 18.57 -0.70
N ALA A 34 6.69 19.21 0.15
CA ALA A 34 6.81 19.10 1.60
C ALA A 34 6.50 17.67 2.10
N ARG A 35 5.44 17.05 1.57
CA ARG A 35 5.05 15.68 1.92
C ARG A 35 6.16 14.68 1.61
N PHE A 36 6.74 14.70 0.42
CA PHE A 36 7.82 13.76 0.06
C PHE A 36 9.14 14.11 0.74
N ALA A 37 9.35 15.37 1.17
CA ALA A 37 10.48 15.72 2.01
C ALA A 37 10.36 15.15 3.44
N ASP A 38 9.16 15.10 4.00
CA ASP A 38 8.82 14.46 5.30
C ASP A 38 8.78 12.93 5.20
N ARG A 39 8.21 12.42 4.09
CA ARG A 39 8.08 10.98 3.75
C ARG A 39 8.80 10.60 2.46
N PRO A 40 10.14 10.50 2.47
CA PRO A 40 10.91 10.16 1.28
C PRO A 40 10.55 8.80 0.67
N SER A 41 10.15 7.82 1.49
CA SER A 41 9.76 6.51 0.97
C SER A 41 8.46 6.57 0.14
N GLU A 42 7.54 7.48 0.47
CA GLU A 42 6.36 7.76 -0.35
C GLU A 42 6.75 8.43 -1.67
N GLY A 43 7.76 9.33 -1.66
CA GLY A 43 8.32 9.93 -2.88
C GLY A 43 8.88 8.87 -3.83
N THR A 44 9.69 7.94 -3.31
CA THR A 44 10.17 6.77 -4.07
C THR A 44 9.01 5.94 -4.60
N ALA A 45 8.01 5.63 -3.77
CA ALA A 45 6.85 4.82 -4.19
C ALA A 45 6.02 5.51 -5.28
N ALA A 46 5.96 6.85 -5.27
CA ALA A 46 5.33 7.65 -6.32
C ALA A 46 6.14 7.68 -7.63
N GLY A 47 7.38 7.18 -7.64
CA GLY A 47 8.28 7.17 -8.81
C GLY A 47 9.30 8.30 -8.85
N LEU A 48 9.45 9.07 -7.76
CA LEU A 48 10.41 10.17 -7.65
C LEU A 48 11.72 9.70 -7.01
N HIS A 49 12.71 9.40 -7.86
CA HIS A 49 13.98 8.79 -7.43
C HIS A 49 14.98 9.75 -6.75
N GLU A 50 14.66 11.03 -6.67
CA GLU A 50 15.45 12.00 -5.88
C GLU A 50 15.35 11.74 -4.36
N TYR A 51 14.35 10.97 -3.93
CA TYR A 51 14.11 10.59 -2.54
C TYR A 51 14.72 9.23 -2.14
N ASP A 52 15.29 8.49 -3.09
CA ASP A 52 15.72 7.09 -2.92
C ASP A 52 16.77 6.88 -1.83
N ILE A 53 17.61 7.88 -1.59
CA ILE A 53 18.71 7.81 -0.61
C ILE A 53 18.30 8.24 0.81
N ARG A 54 17.04 8.67 0.99
CA ARG A 54 16.52 9.23 2.25
C ARG A 54 15.50 8.28 2.88
N LEU A 55 15.32 8.42 4.18
CA LEU A 55 14.30 7.75 5.00
C LEU A 55 13.66 8.80 5.94
N GLU A 56 12.44 8.53 6.38
CA GLU A 56 11.66 9.33 7.31
C GLU A 56 12.41 9.54 8.63
N ASP A 57 12.36 10.77 9.16
CA ASP A 57 12.81 11.10 10.51
C ASP A 57 11.61 11.06 11.46
N LEU A 58 11.48 9.96 12.20
CA LEU A 58 10.36 9.77 13.14
C LEU A 58 10.63 10.37 14.53
N SER A 59 11.64 11.22 14.70
CA SER A 59 11.90 11.85 15.99
C SER A 59 10.79 12.81 16.42
N ARG A 60 10.52 12.92 17.73
CA ARG A 60 9.54 13.87 18.27
C ARG A 60 9.68 15.31 17.71
N PRO A 61 10.89 15.92 17.67
CA PRO A 61 11.02 17.26 17.11
C PRO A 61 10.63 17.35 15.63
N HIS A 62 10.79 16.27 14.87
CA HIS A 62 10.34 16.23 13.48
C HIS A 62 8.82 16.17 13.38
N VAL A 63 8.20 15.27 14.14
CA VAL A 63 6.73 15.15 14.21
C VAL A 63 6.09 16.48 14.61
N GLU A 64 6.64 17.17 15.61
CA GLU A 64 6.15 18.47 16.05
C GLU A 64 6.27 19.55 14.96
N ARG A 65 7.37 19.56 14.19
CA ARG A 65 7.50 20.46 13.03
C ARG A 65 6.48 20.14 11.95
N ARG A 66 6.24 18.86 11.66
CA ARG A 66 5.26 18.43 10.66
C ARG A 66 3.84 18.86 11.03
N ILE A 67 3.45 18.77 12.31
CA ILE A 67 2.17 19.29 12.80
C ILE A 67 2.02 20.79 12.52
N VAL A 68 3.07 21.58 12.78
CA VAL A 68 3.06 23.03 12.51
C VAL A 68 2.92 23.31 11.01
N GLU A 69 3.67 22.59 10.17
CA GLU A 69 3.59 22.72 8.71
C GLU A 69 2.20 22.35 8.17
N LEU A 70 1.60 21.26 8.64
CA LEU A 70 0.25 20.84 8.24
C LEU A 70 -0.81 21.88 8.61
N LYS A 71 -0.69 22.54 9.77
CA LYS A 71 -1.60 23.63 10.16
C LYS A 71 -1.47 24.85 9.27
N ASP A 72 -0.25 25.22 8.89
CA ASP A 72 -0.02 26.29 7.91
C ASP A 72 -0.63 25.93 6.54
N GLN A 73 -0.37 24.71 6.06
CA GLN A 73 -0.91 24.21 4.80
C GLN A 73 -2.45 24.18 4.81
N LEU A 74 -3.08 23.73 5.90
CA LEU A 74 -4.53 23.75 6.07
C LEU A 74 -5.08 25.18 6.03
N GLY A 75 -4.45 26.10 6.75
CA GLY A 75 -4.84 27.52 6.76
C GLY A 75 -4.77 28.14 5.37
N ARG A 76 -3.70 27.87 4.62
CA ARG A 76 -3.53 28.34 3.24
C ARG A 76 -4.55 27.72 2.29
N LEU A 77 -4.84 26.43 2.43
CA LEU A 77 -5.84 25.73 1.63
C LEU A 77 -7.25 26.34 1.81
N GLN A 78 -7.60 26.72 3.04
CA GLN A 78 -8.90 27.29 3.38
C GLN A 78 -9.13 28.72 2.85
N VAL A 79 -8.08 29.40 2.39
CA VAL A 79 -8.19 30.72 1.75
C VAL A 79 -8.76 30.63 0.33
N PHE A 80 -8.61 29.48 -0.35
CA PHE A 80 -9.15 29.29 -1.68
C PHE A 80 -10.68 29.16 -1.64
N ASP A 81 -11.37 30.01 -2.41
CA ASP A 81 -12.80 29.90 -2.62
C ASP A 81 -13.10 28.69 -3.53
N ARG A 82 -13.58 27.59 -2.92
CA ARG A 82 -13.88 26.32 -3.61
C ARG A 82 -14.82 26.50 -4.80
N ALA A 83 -15.77 27.45 -4.70
CA ALA A 83 -16.75 27.69 -5.76
C ALA A 83 -16.14 28.36 -7.01
N ARG A 84 -14.89 28.84 -6.92
CA ARG A 84 -14.17 29.54 -7.98
C ARG A 84 -13.02 28.73 -8.58
N LEU A 85 -12.73 27.56 -8.03
CA LEU A 85 -11.75 26.62 -8.59
C LEU A 85 -12.34 25.92 -9.81
N ALA A 86 -11.47 25.46 -10.72
CA ALA A 86 -11.89 24.52 -11.75
C ALA A 86 -12.42 23.23 -11.11
N PHE A 87 -13.21 22.44 -11.86
CA PHE A 87 -13.85 21.24 -11.31
C PHE A 87 -12.83 20.25 -10.70
N ASP A 88 -11.77 19.92 -11.43
CA ASP A 88 -10.74 18.99 -10.95
C ASP A 88 -9.97 19.58 -9.75
N GLU A 89 -9.64 20.87 -9.79
CA GLU A 89 -9.00 21.56 -8.67
C GLU A 89 -9.87 21.61 -7.42
N ALA A 90 -11.19 21.71 -7.57
CA ALA A 90 -12.14 21.67 -6.46
C ALA A 90 -12.18 20.26 -5.81
N ILE A 91 -11.98 19.20 -6.60
CA ILE A 91 -11.81 17.84 -6.10
C ILE A 91 -10.49 17.71 -5.35
N ASP A 92 -9.37 18.12 -5.97
CA ASP A 92 -8.04 18.10 -5.34
C ASP A 92 -8.04 18.85 -4.02
N ALA A 93 -8.69 20.01 -4.00
CA ALA A 93 -8.92 20.84 -2.84
C ALA A 93 -9.58 20.08 -1.68
N GLU A 94 -10.64 19.33 -1.96
CA GLU A 94 -11.39 18.55 -0.98
C GLU A 94 -10.55 17.37 -0.46
N VAL A 95 -9.89 16.64 -1.37
CA VAL A 95 -9.00 15.52 -1.02
C VAL A 95 -7.85 15.99 -0.13
N LEU A 96 -7.21 17.11 -0.47
CA LEU A 96 -6.11 17.67 0.32
C LEU A 96 -6.58 18.16 1.70
N ASP A 97 -7.79 18.73 1.83
CA ASP A 97 -8.32 19.12 3.14
C ASP A 97 -8.52 17.89 4.04
N GLY A 98 -9.15 16.84 3.51
CA GLY A 98 -9.31 15.55 4.19
C GLY A 98 -7.96 14.95 4.60
N GLN A 99 -7.01 14.86 3.67
CA GLN A 99 -5.69 14.28 3.90
C GLN A 99 -4.88 15.05 4.96
N ILE A 100 -4.88 16.38 4.93
CA ILE A 100 -4.20 17.20 5.94
C ILE A 100 -4.85 17.01 7.32
N ARG A 101 -6.18 16.98 7.40
CA ARG A 101 -6.90 16.77 8.66
C ARG A 101 -6.71 15.37 9.23
N ALA A 102 -6.68 14.35 8.37
CA ALA A 102 -6.38 12.98 8.77
C ALA A 102 -4.98 12.87 9.39
N GLU A 103 -3.98 13.50 8.74
CA GLU A 103 -2.61 13.51 9.25
C GLU A 103 -2.48 14.28 10.57
N LEU A 104 -3.17 15.42 10.72
CA LEU A 104 -3.26 16.15 12.00
C LEU A 104 -3.97 15.34 13.08
N LEU A 105 -5.06 14.64 12.73
CA LEU A 105 -5.75 13.75 13.66
C LEU A 105 -4.80 12.68 14.19
N ASP A 106 -4.00 12.06 13.32
CA ASP A 106 -3.05 11.02 13.72
C ASP A 106 -1.86 11.56 14.53
N LEU A 107 -1.23 12.65 14.08
CA LEU A 107 -0.01 13.17 14.70
C LEU A 107 -0.28 13.97 15.98
N GLU A 108 -1.29 14.83 15.97
CA GLU A 108 -1.57 15.76 17.07
C GLU A 108 -2.58 15.20 18.08
N THR A 109 -3.68 14.64 17.59
CA THR A 109 -4.81 14.26 18.45
C THR A 109 -4.66 12.85 19.01
N LEU A 110 -4.53 11.86 18.12
CA LEU A 110 -4.36 10.46 18.48
C LEU A 110 -2.93 10.13 18.92
N ARG A 111 -1.97 10.95 18.49
CA ARG A 111 -0.53 10.79 18.74
C ARG A 111 -0.09 9.36 18.46
N VAL A 112 -0.47 8.86 17.28
CA VAL A 112 -0.25 7.44 16.90
C VAL A 112 1.23 7.07 16.99
N TRP A 113 2.13 8.01 16.76
CA TRP A 113 3.57 7.86 16.87
C TRP A 113 4.07 7.57 18.30
N GLU A 114 3.30 7.85 19.35
CA GLU A 114 3.60 7.47 20.75
C GLU A 114 2.93 6.17 21.19
N ARG A 115 1.97 5.67 20.40
CA ARG A 115 1.05 4.59 20.81
C ARG A 115 1.04 3.41 19.84
N ASN A 116 1.70 3.52 18.70
CA ASN A 116 1.73 2.49 17.68
C ASN A 116 3.18 2.15 17.28
N PRO A 117 3.77 1.11 17.87
CA PRO A 117 5.12 0.66 17.50
C PRO A 117 5.19 0.07 16.07
N MET A 118 4.05 -0.25 15.45
CA MET A 118 4.03 -0.91 14.13
C MET A 118 4.59 -0.02 13.03
N SER A 119 4.35 1.30 13.07
CA SER A 119 4.90 2.23 12.08
C SER A 119 6.43 2.21 12.06
N TYR A 120 7.06 2.09 13.22
CA TYR A 120 8.52 1.97 13.35
C TYR A 120 9.04 0.59 12.92
N ALA A 121 8.25 -0.47 13.17
CA ALA A 121 8.59 -1.83 12.78
C ALA A 121 8.45 -2.08 11.27
N ALA A 122 7.46 -1.47 10.62
CA ALA A 122 7.14 -1.68 9.21
C ALA A 122 8.06 -0.91 8.27
N LEU A 123 8.34 0.35 8.62
CA LEU A 123 8.97 1.31 7.72
C LEU A 123 10.29 0.82 7.12
N PRO A 124 11.26 0.29 7.89
CA PRO A 124 12.54 -0.13 7.35
C PRO A 124 12.42 -1.15 6.21
N GLY A 125 11.57 -2.16 6.39
CA GLY A 125 11.35 -3.21 5.40
C GLY A 125 10.68 -2.68 4.13
N LEU A 126 9.58 -1.93 4.30
CA LEU A 126 8.82 -1.35 3.19
C LEU A 126 9.67 -0.40 2.34
N ALA A 127 10.46 0.46 3.00
CA ALA A 127 11.25 1.46 2.30
C ALA A 127 12.44 0.84 1.53
N VAL A 128 13.02 -0.26 2.01
CA VAL A 128 14.08 -0.99 1.29
C VAL A 128 13.51 -1.85 0.16
N ASP A 129 12.39 -2.53 0.40
CA ASP A 129 11.68 -3.32 -0.62
C ASP A 129 11.35 -2.48 -1.88
N GLY A 130 10.83 -1.26 -1.68
CA GLY A 130 10.50 -0.36 -2.79
C GLY A 130 11.66 -0.09 -3.76
N LEU A 131 12.90 -0.11 -3.28
CA LEU A 131 14.11 0.06 -4.13
C LEU A 131 14.55 -1.23 -4.81
N MET A 132 14.24 -2.38 -4.21
CA MET A 132 14.66 -3.70 -4.69
C MET A 132 13.75 -4.24 -5.79
N LYS A 133 12.43 -4.07 -5.62
CA LYS A 133 11.42 -4.76 -6.43
C LYS A 133 11.26 -4.22 -7.85
N ARG A 134 11.53 -2.92 -8.07
CA ARG A 134 11.37 -2.26 -9.39
C ARG A 134 12.72 -1.97 -10.05
N GLY A 135 12.81 -2.24 -11.35
CA GLY A 135 14.02 -2.08 -12.16
C GLY A 135 14.25 -0.69 -12.73
N PHE A 136 14.05 0.38 -11.95
CA PHE A 136 14.12 1.77 -12.42
C PHE A 136 15.54 2.27 -12.74
N ALA A 137 16.57 1.56 -12.28
CA ALA A 137 17.97 1.88 -12.50
C ALA A 137 18.85 0.61 -12.48
N PRO A 138 20.09 0.66 -13.01
CA PRO A 138 21.02 -0.45 -12.92
C PRO A 138 21.14 -1.01 -11.50
N PRO A 139 21.27 -2.34 -11.31
CA PRO A 139 21.25 -2.95 -9.98
C PRO A 139 22.24 -2.32 -8.98
N ALA A 140 23.47 -2.03 -9.41
CA ALA A 140 24.47 -1.39 -8.57
C ALA A 140 24.10 0.04 -8.12
N GLU A 141 23.36 0.80 -8.94
CA GLU A 141 22.85 2.12 -8.56
C GLU A 141 21.77 2.01 -7.48
N ARG A 142 20.83 1.08 -7.65
CA ARG A 142 19.77 0.81 -6.66
C ARG A 142 20.35 0.30 -5.34
N LEU A 143 21.40 -0.53 -5.39
CA LEU A 143 22.10 -0.98 -4.19
C LEU A 143 22.72 0.18 -3.41
N ARG A 144 23.28 1.20 -4.09
CA ARG A 144 23.77 2.41 -3.40
C ARG A 144 22.65 3.16 -2.69
N SER A 145 21.45 3.24 -3.29
CA SER A 145 20.27 3.81 -2.62
C SER A 145 19.85 3.00 -1.41
N VAL A 146 19.84 1.66 -1.52
CA VAL A 146 19.56 0.75 -0.38
C VAL A 146 20.55 0.99 0.75
N ILE A 147 21.86 1.01 0.47
CA ILE A 147 22.91 1.28 1.47
C ILE A 147 22.69 2.64 2.16
N ALA A 148 22.36 3.69 1.39
CA ALA A 148 22.11 5.02 1.95
C ALA A 148 20.89 5.02 2.89
N ARG A 149 19.80 4.35 2.49
CA ARG A 149 18.58 4.22 3.29
C ARG A 149 18.80 3.37 4.54
N GLU A 150 19.52 2.26 4.42
CA GLU A 150 19.88 1.37 5.53
C GLU A 150 20.64 2.09 6.64
N ARG A 151 21.52 3.04 6.30
CA ARG A 151 22.24 3.87 7.30
C ARG A 151 21.30 4.66 8.21
N SER A 152 20.08 4.94 7.78
CA SER A 152 19.09 5.70 8.54
C SER A 152 18.20 4.83 9.43
N ILE A 153 18.13 3.51 9.19
CA ILE A 153 17.25 2.58 9.93
C ILE A 153 17.51 2.58 11.45
N PRO A 154 18.77 2.59 11.95
CA PRO A 154 19.00 2.63 13.40
C PRO A 154 18.37 3.83 14.11
N ALA A 155 18.23 4.97 13.42
CA ALA A 155 17.59 6.16 13.95
C ALA A 155 16.07 5.98 14.09
N VAL A 156 15.43 5.24 13.18
CA VAL A 156 14.00 4.88 13.27
C VAL A 156 13.73 4.07 14.54
N HIS A 157 14.54 3.03 14.80
CA HIS A 157 14.40 2.23 16.02
C HIS A 157 14.70 3.04 17.29
N ALA A 158 15.65 3.99 17.23
CA ALA A 158 15.93 4.88 18.35
C ALA A 158 14.76 5.83 18.64
N ALA A 159 14.12 6.38 17.60
CA ALA A 159 12.92 7.20 17.74
C ALA A 159 11.77 6.39 18.35
N ALA A 160 11.58 5.13 17.95
CA ALA A 160 10.57 4.24 18.53
C ALA A 160 10.72 4.13 20.06
N ARG A 161 11.94 3.88 20.53
CA ARG A 161 12.26 3.79 21.97
C ARG A 161 12.05 5.10 22.72
N ALA A 162 12.26 6.23 22.06
CA ALA A 162 12.09 7.56 22.67
C ALA A 162 10.63 8.03 22.68
N ASN A 163 9.83 7.57 21.72
CA ASN A 163 8.48 8.08 21.50
C ASN A 163 7.41 7.19 22.12
N VAL A 164 7.54 5.86 21.99
CA VAL A 164 6.46 4.92 22.32
C VAL A 164 6.48 4.59 23.81
N THR A 165 5.38 4.88 24.51
CA THR A 165 5.31 4.76 25.98
C THR A 165 4.29 3.74 26.48
N ASP A 166 3.03 3.82 26.03
CA ASP A 166 1.94 2.95 26.49
C ASP A 166 1.00 2.58 25.31
N PRO A 167 1.48 1.70 24.40
CA PRO A 167 0.71 1.26 23.26
C PRO A 167 -0.29 0.15 23.66
N PRO A 168 -1.33 -0.09 22.86
CA PRO A 168 -2.13 -1.30 22.98
C PRO A 168 -1.31 -2.56 22.81
N LYS A 169 -1.58 -3.56 23.65
CA LYS A 169 -0.87 -4.85 23.63
C LYS A 169 -0.93 -5.50 22.24
N GLU A 170 -2.06 -5.40 21.57
CA GLU A 170 -2.29 -5.95 20.23
C GLU A 170 -1.33 -5.34 19.20
N PHE A 171 -1.06 -4.04 19.30
CA PHE A 171 -0.13 -3.35 18.40
C PHE A 171 1.31 -3.74 18.69
N THR A 172 1.69 -3.88 19.96
CA THR A 172 3.02 -4.39 20.33
C THR A 172 3.24 -5.83 19.87
N ASP A 173 2.25 -6.71 20.07
CA ASP A 173 2.33 -8.10 19.62
C ASP A 173 2.47 -8.22 18.10
N LEU A 174 1.78 -7.35 17.34
CA LEU A 174 1.93 -7.31 15.88
C LEU A 174 3.29 -6.70 15.48
N ALA A 175 3.74 -5.63 16.12
CA ALA A 175 5.06 -5.04 15.89
C ALA A 175 6.21 -6.05 16.14
N ILE A 176 6.10 -6.90 17.17
CA ILE A 176 7.03 -8.01 17.43
C ILE A 176 7.07 -8.98 16.24
N ARG A 177 5.90 -9.38 15.72
CA ARG A 177 5.83 -10.27 14.55
C ARG A 177 6.46 -9.62 13.32
N MET A 178 6.14 -8.36 13.04
CA MET A 178 6.68 -7.60 11.91
C MET A 178 8.19 -7.43 12.01
N THR A 179 8.71 -7.10 13.20
CA THR A 179 10.14 -6.92 13.43
C THR A 179 10.89 -8.24 13.30
N ARG A 180 10.33 -9.36 13.78
CA ARG A 180 10.91 -10.69 13.56
C ARG A 180 10.98 -11.05 12.07
N GLY A 181 9.94 -10.73 11.31
CA GLY A 181 9.96 -10.84 9.84
C GLY A 181 11.06 -9.98 9.21
N SER A 182 11.19 -8.73 9.66
CA SER A 182 12.20 -7.78 9.16
C SER A 182 13.64 -8.26 9.42
N VAL A 183 13.93 -8.89 10.57
CA VAL A 183 15.24 -9.51 10.82
C VAL A 183 15.57 -10.52 9.72
N GLY A 184 14.63 -11.43 9.41
CA GLY A 184 14.84 -12.42 8.36
C GLY A 184 14.95 -11.82 6.95
N PHE A 185 14.21 -10.74 6.69
CA PHE A 185 14.28 -9.98 5.44
C PHE A 185 15.67 -9.42 5.20
N PHE A 186 16.23 -8.67 6.16
CA PHE A 186 17.57 -8.07 6.05
C PHE A 186 18.68 -9.13 6.01
N GLU A 187 18.56 -10.19 6.80
CA GLU A 187 19.57 -11.26 6.83
C GLU A 187 19.65 -12.05 5.52
N ARG A 188 18.51 -12.31 4.88
CA ARG A 188 18.44 -13.26 3.76
C ARG A 188 18.08 -12.58 2.45
N SER A 189 16.91 -11.96 2.39
CA SER A 189 16.33 -11.45 1.14
C SER A 189 17.11 -10.26 0.61
N VAL A 190 17.39 -9.27 1.47
CA VAL A 190 18.19 -8.09 1.10
C VAL A 190 19.62 -8.51 0.78
N THR A 191 20.24 -9.36 1.62
CA THR A 191 21.59 -9.88 1.38
C THR A 191 21.73 -10.59 0.03
N SER A 192 20.82 -11.52 -0.28
CA SER A 192 20.84 -12.28 -1.53
C SER A 192 20.70 -11.35 -2.75
N TRP A 193 19.74 -10.44 -2.70
CA TRP A 193 19.53 -9.47 -3.78
C TRP A 193 20.74 -8.53 -3.94
N ALA A 194 21.29 -8.02 -2.84
CA ALA A 194 22.41 -7.08 -2.86
C ALA A 194 23.68 -7.72 -3.43
N HIS A 195 23.96 -8.99 -3.11
CA HIS A 195 25.09 -9.70 -3.70
C HIS A 195 24.95 -9.83 -5.23
N GLY A 196 23.75 -10.14 -5.72
CA GLY A 196 23.46 -10.14 -7.15
C GLY A 196 23.57 -8.75 -7.78
N ALA A 197 23.10 -7.70 -7.08
CA ALA A 197 23.12 -6.32 -7.55
C ALA A 197 24.54 -5.72 -7.60
N ALA A 198 25.41 -6.09 -6.67
CA ALA A 198 26.83 -5.71 -6.67
C ALA A 198 27.62 -6.39 -7.81
N GLY A 199 27.25 -7.62 -8.18
CA GLY A 199 27.96 -8.38 -9.20
C GLY A 199 29.43 -8.59 -8.82
N ALA A 200 30.35 -8.06 -9.63
CA ALA A 200 31.80 -8.15 -9.41
C ALA A 200 32.38 -6.95 -8.62
N ASP A 201 31.56 -5.98 -8.21
CA ASP A 201 32.02 -4.82 -7.42
C ASP A 201 32.21 -5.22 -5.94
N GLU A 202 33.42 -5.68 -5.61
CA GLU A 202 33.76 -6.13 -4.25
C GLU A 202 33.64 -5.00 -3.22
N ALA A 203 33.96 -3.77 -3.60
CA ALA A 203 33.91 -2.62 -2.70
C ALA A 203 32.46 -2.31 -2.31
N LEU A 204 31.54 -2.30 -3.29
CA LEU A 204 30.12 -2.09 -3.06
C LEU A 204 29.51 -3.22 -2.20
N ARG A 205 29.90 -4.48 -2.45
CA ARG A 205 29.48 -5.62 -1.64
C ARG A 205 29.94 -5.48 -0.19
N THR A 206 31.21 -5.17 0.05
CA THR A 206 31.76 -5.00 1.40
C THR A 206 31.13 -3.81 2.13
N GLU A 207 30.86 -2.70 1.43
CA GLU A 207 30.13 -1.57 2.00
C GLU A 207 28.72 -1.97 2.43
N PHE A 208 27.99 -2.68 1.57
CA PHE A 208 26.66 -3.22 1.89
C PHE A 208 26.70 -4.14 3.11
N GLU A 209 27.57 -5.15 3.11
CA GLU A 209 27.67 -6.13 4.21
C GLU A 209 27.90 -5.43 5.56
N ALA A 210 28.78 -4.41 5.60
CA ALA A 210 29.06 -3.66 6.81
C ALA A 210 27.87 -2.81 7.29
N VAL A 211 27.09 -2.23 6.37
CA VAL A 211 25.90 -1.43 6.70
C VAL A 211 24.74 -2.33 7.11
N ASN A 212 24.43 -3.36 6.33
CA ASN A 212 23.35 -4.29 6.62
C ASN A 212 23.57 -5.04 7.93
N ALA A 213 24.82 -5.40 8.28
CA ALA A 213 25.13 -5.99 9.59
C ALA A 213 24.68 -5.08 10.77
N ARG A 214 24.82 -3.76 10.64
CA ARG A 214 24.34 -2.80 11.65
C ARG A 214 22.82 -2.71 11.67
N VAL A 215 22.17 -2.80 10.51
CA VAL A 215 20.70 -2.83 10.41
C VAL A 215 20.14 -4.08 11.06
N VAL A 216 20.67 -5.26 10.74
CA VAL A 216 20.29 -6.53 11.35
C VAL A 216 20.43 -6.47 12.87
N GLN A 217 21.58 -5.98 13.36
CA GLN A 217 21.78 -5.84 14.81
C GLN A 217 20.78 -4.85 15.42
N SER A 218 20.59 -3.67 14.83
CA SER A 218 19.64 -2.68 15.32
C SER A 218 18.19 -3.20 15.35
N THR A 219 17.81 -4.00 14.35
CA THR A 219 16.49 -4.62 14.25
C THR A 219 16.30 -5.70 15.31
N ARG A 220 17.34 -6.51 15.59
CA ARG A 220 17.33 -7.49 16.68
C ARG A 220 17.26 -6.82 18.05
N ASP A 221 18.01 -5.74 18.26
CA ASP A 221 17.96 -4.96 19.51
C ASP A 221 16.58 -4.30 19.69
N PHE A 222 15.97 -3.83 18.60
CA PHE A 222 14.61 -3.30 18.62
C PHE A 222 13.58 -4.40 18.94
N LEU A 223 13.70 -5.58 18.34
CA LEU A 223 12.86 -6.74 18.67
C LEU A 223 12.97 -7.12 20.14
N ALA A 224 14.20 -7.19 20.67
CA ALA A 224 14.44 -7.48 22.08
C ALA A 224 13.73 -6.43 22.95
N TRP A 225 13.92 -5.14 22.68
CA TRP A 225 13.24 -4.07 23.41
C TRP A 225 11.71 -4.16 23.33
N LEU A 226 11.13 -4.50 22.17
CA LEU A 226 9.68 -4.70 22.05
C LEU A 226 9.20 -5.84 22.98
N GLU A 227 9.95 -6.93 23.05
CA GLU A 227 9.60 -8.13 23.84
C GLU A 227 9.83 -7.95 25.34
N THR A 228 10.96 -7.36 25.74
CA THR A 228 11.42 -7.30 27.12
C THR A 228 11.04 -6.02 27.84
N ASP A 229 10.93 -4.90 27.12
CA ASP A 229 10.71 -3.59 27.71
C ASP A 229 9.31 -3.06 27.36
N LEU A 230 8.94 -2.97 26.09
CA LEU A 230 7.67 -2.33 25.71
C LEU A 230 6.45 -3.20 26.04
N LYS A 231 6.49 -4.49 25.71
CA LYS A 231 5.34 -5.40 25.88
C LYS A 231 4.83 -5.49 27.32
N PRO A 232 5.69 -5.58 28.36
CA PRO A 232 5.23 -5.53 29.75
C PRO A 232 4.47 -4.24 30.12
N HIS A 233 4.73 -3.13 29.43
CA HIS A 233 4.10 -1.82 29.67
C HIS A 233 2.99 -1.48 28.65
N SER A 234 2.60 -2.42 27.78
CA SER A 234 1.60 -2.18 26.74
C SER A 234 0.19 -2.39 27.28
N HIS A 235 -0.39 -1.35 27.86
CA HIS A 235 -1.72 -1.39 28.51
C HIS A 235 -2.74 -0.42 27.88
N GLY A 236 -2.29 0.43 26.96
CA GLY A 236 -3.12 1.44 26.33
C GLY A 236 -4.34 0.86 25.58
N PRO A 237 -5.45 1.61 25.49
CA PRO A 237 -6.63 1.16 24.74
C PRO A 237 -6.41 1.28 23.23
N TYR A 238 -6.76 0.25 22.46
CA TYR A 238 -6.74 0.32 20.99
C TYR A 238 -7.90 1.16 20.43
N ALA A 239 -9.02 1.24 21.16
CA ALA A 239 -10.20 1.98 20.72
C ALA A 239 -9.95 3.50 20.81
N ILE A 240 -10.18 4.21 19.71
CA ILE A 240 -9.99 5.67 19.59
C ILE A 240 -11.23 6.49 19.99
N GLY A 241 -12.33 5.81 20.35
CA GLY A 241 -13.60 6.45 20.70
C GLY A 241 -14.41 6.91 19.48
N PRO A 242 -15.73 7.14 19.66
CA PRO A 242 -16.65 7.39 18.56
C PRO A 242 -16.36 8.70 17.80
N GLU A 243 -15.95 9.75 18.50
CA GLU A 243 -15.62 11.04 17.89
C GLU A 243 -14.46 10.92 16.90
N HIS A 244 -13.37 10.28 17.33
CA HIS A 244 -12.16 10.18 16.51
C HIS A 244 -12.34 9.15 15.39
N PHE A 245 -13.14 8.11 15.64
CA PHE A 245 -13.55 7.16 14.61
C PHE A 245 -14.37 7.83 13.50
N LEU A 246 -15.35 8.67 13.86
CA LEU A 246 -16.11 9.45 12.88
C LEU A 246 -15.23 10.50 12.18
N ALA A 247 -14.28 11.10 12.88
CA ALA A 247 -13.33 12.02 12.27
C ALA A 247 -12.45 11.31 11.21
N LYS A 248 -11.94 10.10 11.51
CA LYS A 248 -11.21 9.28 10.51
C LYS A 248 -12.08 8.99 9.29
N LEU A 249 -13.29 8.48 9.49
CA LEU A 249 -14.21 8.19 8.39
C LEU A 249 -14.54 9.44 7.54
N ARG A 250 -14.67 10.60 8.18
CA ARG A 250 -14.90 11.85 7.47
C ARG A 250 -13.69 12.28 6.64
N TYR A 251 -12.50 12.28 7.25
CA TYR A 251 -11.29 12.83 6.63
C TYR A 251 -10.66 11.90 5.60
N GLU A 252 -10.77 10.58 5.81
CA GLU A 252 -10.11 9.57 4.97
C GLU A 252 -11.08 8.97 3.94
N GLU A 253 -12.37 8.85 4.28
CA GLU A 253 -13.37 8.14 3.46
C GLU A 253 -14.54 9.04 3.01
N GLN A 254 -14.54 10.32 3.39
CA GLN A 254 -15.62 11.29 3.13
C GLN A 254 -17.01 10.81 3.63
N VAL A 255 -17.04 9.98 4.67
CA VAL A 255 -18.28 9.46 5.25
C VAL A 255 -18.69 10.32 6.45
N GLU A 256 -19.80 11.06 6.29
CA GLU A 256 -20.38 11.92 7.34
C GLU A 256 -21.60 11.30 8.06
N LEU A 257 -21.88 10.02 7.81
CA LEU A 257 -23.03 9.34 8.42
C LEU A 257 -22.86 9.24 9.95
N PRO A 258 -23.92 9.51 10.75
CA PRO A 258 -23.89 9.29 12.19
C PRO A 258 -23.59 7.82 12.53
N LEU A 259 -22.81 7.58 13.58
CA LEU A 259 -22.38 6.23 13.97
C LEU A 259 -23.53 5.21 14.14
N PRO A 260 -24.68 5.55 14.76
CA PRO A 260 -25.81 4.61 14.86
C PRO A 260 -26.36 4.20 13.49
N GLU A 261 -26.40 5.12 12.53
CA GLU A 261 -26.87 4.84 11.17
C GLU A 261 -25.87 3.99 10.40
N LEU A 262 -24.58 4.32 10.49
CA LEU A 262 -23.51 3.54 9.87
C LEU A 262 -23.53 2.09 10.36
N ARG A 263 -23.66 1.90 11.68
CA ARG A 263 -23.79 0.57 12.29
C ARG A 263 -25.03 -0.16 11.79
N ALA A 264 -26.20 0.50 11.77
CA ALA A 264 -27.44 -0.11 11.32
C ALA A 264 -27.37 -0.56 9.85
N ARG A 265 -26.76 0.25 8.97
CA ARG A 265 -26.52 -0.11 7.56
C ARG A 265 -25.57 -1.30 7.43
N GLY A 266 -24.47 -1.32 8.19
CA GLY A 266 -23.53 -2.44 8.22
C GLY A 266 -24.18 -3.76 8.68
N GLU A 267 -24.92 -3.74 9.79
CA GLU A 267 -25.63 -4.91 10.30
C GLU A 267 -26.74 -5.39 9.33
N ALA A 268 -27.45 -4.46 8.68
CA ALA A 268 -28.44 -4.81 7.66
C ALA A 268 -27.80 -5.47 6.44
N ARG A 269 -26.65 -4.96 5.99
CA ARG A 269 -25.90 -5.54 4.87
C ARG A 269 -25.36 -6.93 5.22
N LEU A 270 -24.79 -7.09 6.42
CA LEU A 270 -24.30 -8.39 6.91
C LEU A 270 -25.41 -9.44 6.93
N ARG A 271 -26.60 -9.10 7.44
CA ARG A 271 -27.76 -10.00 7.42
C ARG A 271 -28.15 -10.39 6.00
N ARG A 272 -28.27 -9.40 5.10
CA ARG A 272 -28.64 -9.65 3.69
C ARG A 272 -27.64 -10.57 2.99
N ASP A 273 -26.34 -10.32 3.17
CA ASP A 273 -25.29 -11.10 2.52
C ASP A 273 -25.24 -12.53 3.10
N TYR A 274 -25.47 -12.69 4.41
CA TYR A 274 -25.60 -13.99 5.05
C TYR A 274 -26.81 -14.78 4.52
N ASP A 275 -27.97 -14.14 4.40
CA ASP A 275 -29.18 -14.77 3.85
C ASP A 275 -28.95 -15.22 2.39
N ALA A 276 -28.29 -14.38 1.58
CA ALA A 276 -27.94 -14.70 0.20
C ALA A 276 -26.94 -15.87 0.12
N PHE A 277 -25.98 -15.94 1.04
CA PHE A 277 -25.06 -17.07 1.17
C PHE A 277 -25.80 -18.37 1.48
N VAL A 278 -26.70 -18.37 2.47
CA VAL A 278 -27.51 -19.55 2.83
C VAL A 278 -28.39 -20.02 1.68
N GLN A 279 -29.11 -19.08 1.02
CA GLN A 279 -29.97 -19.41 -0.12
C GLN A 279 -29.18 -19.96 -1.31
N THR A 280 -28.00 -19.40 -1.58
CA THR A 280 -27.13 -19.86 -2.67
C THR A 280 -26.58 -21.25 -2.38
N ALA A 281 -26.15 -21.52 -1.15
CA ALA A 281 -25.71 -22.85 -0.75
C ALA A 281 -26.82 -23.90 -0.92
N ALA A 282 -28.06 -23.58 -0.52
CA ALA A 282 -29.20 -24.48 -0.69
C ALA A 282 -29.55 -24.76 -2.16
N ARG A 283 -29.25 -23.83 -3.08
CA ARG A 283 -29.40 -24.04 -4.53
C ARG A 283 -28.33 -24.98 -5.11
N ILE A 284 -27.14 -25.01 -4.52
CA ILE A 284 -26.04 -25.87 -4.94
C ILE A 284 -26.23 -27.29 -4.41
N ASP A 285 -26.40 -27.44 -3.09
CA ASP A 285 -26.71 -28.72 -2.45
C ASP A 285 -27.58 -28.51 -1.20
N PRO A 286 -28.91 -28.76 -1.28
CA PRO A 286 -29.80 -28.56 -0.14
C PRO A 286 -29.61 -29.59 1.00
N LYS A 287 -28.80 -30.64 0.80
CA LYS A 287 -28.52 -31.65 1.84
C LYS A 287 -27.32 -31.29 2.72
N ARG A 288 -26.52 -30.31 2.32
CA ARG A 288 -25.33 -29.85 3.03
C ARG A 288 -25.60 -28.52 3.72
N THR A 289 -24.89 -28.28 4.81
CA THR A 289 -24.83 -26.95 5.43
C THR A 289 -24.10 -25.97 4.51
N PRO A 290 -24.35 -24.65 4.62
CA PRO A 290 -23.63 -23.65 3.82
C PRO A 290 -22.10 -23.73 3.92
N ALA A 291 -21.57 -24.04 5.12
CA ALA A 291 -20.14 -24.22 5.34
C ALA A 291 -19.58 -25.45 4.59
N GLU A 292 -20.33 -26.56 4.56
CA GLU A 292 -19.94 -27.77 3.81
C GLU A 292 -19.98 -27.55 2.30
N VAL A 293 -20.97 -26.80 1.80
CA VAL A 293 -21.02 -26.39 0.39
C VAL A 293 -19.79 -25.55 0.05
N MET A 294 -19.50 -24.51 0.83
CA MET A 294 -18.31 -23.67 0.61
C MET A 294 -17.02 -24.49 0.65
N LYS A 295 -16.89 -25.40 1.62
CA LYS A 295 -15.73 -26.31 1.72
C LYS A 295 -15.59 -27.17 0.47
N SER A 296 -16.69 -27.70 -0.08
CA SER A 296 -16.63 -28.55 -1.27
C SER A 296 -16.23 -27.82 -2.55
N LEU A 297 -16.50 -26.51 -2.64
CA LEU A 297 -16.01 -25.69 -3.76
C LEU A 297 -14.49 -25.59 -3.77
N SER A 298 -13.86 -25.74 -2.60
CA SER A 298 -12.41 -25.69 -2.49
C SER A 298 -11.72 -26.95 -3.03
N ASP A 299 -12.44 -28.06 -3.24
CA ASP A 299 -11.89 -29.31 -3.81
C ASP A 299 -11.47 -29.15 -5.29
N ASP A 300 -12.04 -28.17 -6.00
CA ASP A 300 -11.62 -27.80 -7.36
C ASP A 300 -10.63 -26.64 -7.27
N HIS A 301 -9.35 -26.94 -7.43
CA HIS A 301 -8.28 -25.94 -7.35
C HIS A 301 -7.13 -26.29 -8.32
N PRO A 302 -6.32 -25.29 -8.73
CA PRO A 302 -5.17 -25.57 -9.60
C PRO A 302 -4.13 -26.42 -8.87
N SER A 303 -3.30 -27.12 -9.65
CA SER A 303 -2.04 -27.65 -9.13
C SER A 303 -1.07 -26.52 -8.82
N ALA A 304 -0.02 -26.80 -8.04
CA ALA A 304 1.06 -25.84 -7.80
C ALA A 304 1.66 -25.28 -9.11
N GLU A 305 1.82 -26.13 -10.12
CA GLU A 305 2.38 -25.78 -11.43
C GLU A 305 1.41 -24.93 -12.28
N ASP A 306 0.10 -25.16 -12.17
CA ASP A 306 -0.91 -24.43 -12.94
C ASP A 306 -1.46 -23.21 -12.20
N LEU A 307 -1.06 -22.94 -10.96
CA LEU A 307 -1.57 -21.82 -10.16
C LEU A 307 -1.44 -20.47 -10.91
N VAL A 308 -0.22 -20.03 -11.22
CA VAL A 308 0.01 -18.76 -11.93
C VAL A 308 -0.60 -18.76 -13.35
N PRO A 309 -0.43 -19.82 -14.18
CA PRO A 309 -1.11 -19.91 -15.47
C PRO A 309 -2.65 -19.83 -15.38
N SER A 310 -3.28 -20.44 -14.37
CA SER A 310 -4.73 -20.43 -14.18
C SER A 310 -5.25 -19.03 -13.84
N VAL A 311 -4.56 -18.30 -12.97
CA VAL A 311 -4.87 -16.91 -12.65
C VAL A 311 -4.76 -16.05 -13.90
N ARG A 312 -3.69 -16.21 -14.69
CA ARG A 312 -3.51 -15.48 -15.96
C ARG A 312 -4.66 -15.69 -16.94
N ARG A 313 -5.13 -16.94 -17.10
CA ARG A 313 -6.30 -17.25 -17.94
C ARG A 313 -7.58 -16.58 -17.41
N SER A 314 -7.76 -16.57 -16.09
CA SER A 314 -8.94 -15.99 -15.44
C SER A 314 -8.96 -14.45 -15.53
N VAL A 315 -7.82 -13.77 -15.40
CA VAL A 315 -7.70 -12.31 -15.62
C VAL A 315 -8.10 -11.92 -17.06
N GLU A 316 -7.63 -12.66 -18.06
CA GLU A 316 -8.01 -12.40 -19.46
C GLU A 316 -9.51 -12.66 -19.71
N ALA A 317 -10.10 -13.66 -19.05
CA ALA A 317 -11.54 -13.89 -19.11
C ALA A 317 -12.34 -12.71 -18.51
N ALA A 318 -11.91 -12.17 -17.36
CA ALA A 318 -12.52 -11.00 -16.74
C ALA A 318 -12.42 -9.77 -17.64
N ARG A 319 -11.23 -9.49 -18.20
CA ARG A 319 -11.02 -8.39 -19.16
C ARG A 319 -11.93 -8.51 -20.39
N ARG A 320 -11.97 -9.69 -21.01
CA ARG A 320 -12.84 -9.96 -22.17
C ARG A 320 -14.30 -9.73 -21.83
N PHE A 321 -14.77 -10.22 -20.67
CA PHE A 321 -16.14 -10.02 -20.22
C PHE A 321 -16.48 -8.54 -20.05
N VAL A 322 -15.60 -7.74 -19.41
CA VAL A 322 -15.78 -6.28 -19.25
C VAL A 322 -15.92 -5.59 -20.62
N ALA A 323 -15.06 -5.94 -21.57
CA ALA A 323 -15.09 -5.37 -22.92
C ALA A 323 -16.34 -5.78 -23.71
N GLU A 324 -16.67 -7.07 -23.76
CA GLU A 324 -17.83 -7.60 -24.50
C GLU A 324 -19.17 -7.11 -23.96
N LYS A 325 -19.26 -6.90 -22.64
CA LYS A 325 -20.47 -6.38 -21.99
C LYS A 325 -20.54 -4.86 -21.96
N GLY A 326 -19.47 -4.16 -22.37
CA GLY A 326 -19.42 -2.70 -22.33
C GLY A 326 -19.64 -2.13 -20.92
N ILE A 327 -19.06 -2.76 -19.90
CA ILE A 327 -19.27 -2.36 -18.50
C ILE A 327 -18.55 -1.04 -18.19
N VAL A 328 -17.28 -0.92 -18.61
CA VAL A 328 -16.44 0.27 -18.43
C VAL A 328 -15.42 0.32 -19.56
N THR A 329 -15.00 1.53 -19.95
CA THR A 329 -13.97 1.74 -20.97
C THR A 329 -12.61 1.28 -20.44
N ILE A 330 -11.93 0.40 -21.19
CA ILE A 330 -10.55 0.00 -20.90
C ILE A 330 -9.61 0.96 -21.67
N PRO A 331 -8.83 1.81 -21.00
CA PRO A 331 -8.10 2.90 -21.64
C PRO A 331 -6.86 2.43 -22.39
N SER A 332 -6.41 1.19 -22.18
CA SER A 332 -5.16 0.68 -22.71
C SER A 332 -5.19 -0.83 -22.98
N GLU A 333 -4.34 -1.29 -23.89
CA GLU A 333 -4.03 -2.70 -24.12
C GLU A 333 -2.85 -3.17 -23.23
N VAL A 334 -2.39 -2.40 -22.26
CA VAL A 334 -1.41 -2.90 -21.28
C VAL A 334 -2.08 -3.91 -20.34
N ARG A 335 -1.39 -5.02 -20.05
CA ARG A 335 -1.81 -6.04 -19.07
C ARG A 335 -0.90 -5.98 -17.85
N PRO A 336 -1.39 -6.28 -16.63
CA PRO A 336 -0.50 -6.55 -15.51
C PRO A 336 0.30 -7.83 -15.78
N ARG A 337 1.50 -7.93 -15.22
CA ARG A 337 2.30 -9.15 -15.22
C ARG A 337 1.87 -10.03 -14.06
N ILE A 338 1.23 -11.16 -14.37
CA ILE A 338 0.87 -12.16 -13.35
C ILE A 338 2.13 -12.97 -13.03
N GLU A 339 2.64 -12.79 -11.83
CA GLU A 339 3.92 -13.35 -11.35
C GLU A 339 3.76 -13.98 -9.97
N GLU A 340 4.70 -14.84 -9.59
CA GLU A 340 4.76 -15.30 -8.21
C GLU A 340 5.08 -14.12 -7.27
N THR A 341 4.40 -14.07 -6.13
CA THR A 341 4.79 -13.17 -5.04
C THR A 341 6.28 -13.45 -4.70
N PRO A 342 7.16 -12.44 -4.70
CA PRO A 342 8.58 -12.64 -4.39
C PRO A 342 8.75 -13.31 -3.01
N PRO A 343 9.72 -14.23 -2.81
CA PRO A 343 9.85 -15.00 -1.57
C PRO A 343 9.81 -14.17 -0.28
N TYR A 344 10.35 -12.96 -0.32
CA TYR A 344 10.39 -12.06 0.83
C TYR A 344 9.04 -11.42 1.19
N ALA A 345 8.07 -11.38 0.25
CA ALA A 345 6.77 -10.74 0.38
C ALA A 345 5.61 -11.75 0.55
N ARG A 346 5.89 -13.05 0.59
CA ARG A 346 4.86 -14.11 0.66
C ARG A 346 4.16 -14.20 2.02
N SER A 347 4.82 -13.78 3.10
CA SER A 347 4.25 -13.87 4.44
C SER A 347 3.06 -12.92 4.61
N GLY A 348 1.85 -13.49 4.73
CA GLY A 348 0.61 -12.72 4.89
C GLY A 348 0.04 -12.15 3.59
N SER A 349 0.64 -12.43 2.43
CA SER A 349 0.10 -12.06 1.11
C SER A 349 -0.53 -13.26 0.42
N PHE A 350 -1.69 -13.06 -0.19
CA PHE A 350 -2.40 -14.08 -0.96
C PHE A 350 -2.31 -13.77 -2.46
N ALA A 351 -2.96 -12.69 -2.86
CA ALA A 351 -2.83 -12.10 -4.17
C ALA A 351 -2.89 -10.58 -4.01
N SER A 352 -2.15 -9.82 -4.82
CA SER A 352 -2.12 -8.36 -4.70
C SER A 352 -1.69 -7.67 -5.98
N MET A 353 -2.34 -6.57 -6.32
CA MET A 353 -1.92 -5.66 -7.37
C MET A 353 -0.84 -4.68 -6.86
N ASP A 354 0.26 -4.57 -7.60
CA ASP A 354 1.36 -3.64 -7.36
C ASP A 354 1.61 -2.81 -8.63
N THR A 355 0.99 -1.62 -8.67
CA THR A 355 1.11 -0.66 -9.78
C THR A 355 2.32 0.26 -9.58
N PRO A 356 2.95 0.73 -10.68
CA PRO A 356 3.98 1.77 -10.59
C PRO A 356 3.39 3.08 -10.06
N GLY A 357 4.22 3.89 -9.41
CA GLY A 357 3.82 5.23 -8.98
C GLY A 357 3.53 6.15 -10.16
N ALA A 358 2.74 7.19 -9.93
CA ALA A 358 2.26 8.11 -10.98
C ALA A 358 3.39 8.85 -11.73
N TYR A 359 4.56 9.02 -11.12
CA TYR A 359 5.74 9.67 -11.71
C TYR A 359 6.79 8.68 -12.25
N GLU A 360 6.56 7.37 -12.12
CA GLU A 360 7.48 6.36 -12.62
C GLU A 360 7.46 6.32 -14.15
N THR A 361 8.64 6.46 -14.76
CA THR A 361 8.80 6.54 -16.23
C THR A 361 9.67 5.43 -16.81
N LYS A 362 10.29 4.62 -15.95
CA LYS A 362 11.23 3.56 -16.33
C LYS A 362 10.68 2.17 -15.97
N ALA A 363 10.30 1.94 -14.71
CA ALA A 363 9.77 0.66 -14.23
C ALA A 363 8.25 0.65 -14.19
N THR A 364 7.63 0.90 -15.34
CA THR A 364 6.19 1.17 -15.50
C THR A 364 5.30 -0.08 -15.48
N GLU A 365 5.84 -1.24 -15.13
CA GLU A 365 5.07 -2.48 -15.14
C GLU A 365 4.21 -2.62 -13.89
N ALA A 366 2.94 -2.99 -14.06
CA ALA A 366 2.13 -3.45 -12.95
C ALA A 366 2.33 -4.96 -12.74
N PHE A 367 2.50 -5.38 -11.49
CA PHE A 367 2.58 -6.79 -11.13
C PHE A 367 1.29 -7.20 -10.43
N TYR A 368 0.72 -8.31 -10.85
CA TYR A 368 -0.31 -8.99 -10.09
C TYR A 368 0.33 -10.23 -9.46
N TYR A 369 0.68 -10.11 -8.20
CA TYR A 369 1.37 -11.17 -7.47
C TYR A 369 0.39 -12.23 -6.99
N VAL A 370 0.77 -13.49 -7.16
CA VAL A 370 0.06 -14.68 -6.69
C VAL A 370 1.01 -15.48 -5.83
N THR A 371 0.66 -15.72 -4.56
CA THR A 371 1.55 -16.41 -3.64
C THR A 371 1.57 -17.92 -3.94
N PRO A 372 2.72 -18.49 -4.37
CA PRO A 372 2.81 -19.91 -4.69
C PRO A 372 2.88 -20.77 -3.42
N VAL A 373 2.89 -22.09 -3.58
CA VAL A 373 3.25 -23.01 -2.49
C VAL A 373 4.73 -22.93 -2.17
N GLU A 374 5.10 -23.10 -0.90
CA GLU A 374 6.52 -23.15 -0.54
C GLU A 374 7.13 -24.56 -0.68
N PRO A 375 8.41 -24.67 -1.07
CA PRO A 375 9.09 -25.96 -1.22
C PRO A 375 9.22 -26.76 0.09
N ASP A 376 9.21 -26.11 1.24
CA ASP A 376 9.38 -26.72 2.56
C ASP A 376 8.06 -27.05 3.27
N TRP A 377 6.91 -26.64 2.71
CA TRP A 377 5.60 -27.01 3.24
C TRP A 377 5.33 -28.51 3.07
N ASP A 378 4.72 -29.10 4.09
CA ASP A 378 4.21 -30.46 4.02
C ASP A 378 3.00 -30.57 3.05
N PRO A 379 2.63 -31.79 2.63
CA PRO A 379 1.55 -31.98 1.66
C PRO A 379 0.20 -31.39 2.09
N ALA A 380 -0.11 -31.38 3.40
CA ALA A 380 -1.38 -30.86 3.89
C ALA A 380 -1.45 -29.34 3.77
N HIS A 381 -0.39 -28.63 4.16
CA HIS A 381 -0.32 -27.18 4.02
C HIS A 381 -0.34 -26.73 2.55
N ARG A 382 0.34 -27.46 1.65
CA ARG A 382 0.29 -27.15 0.21
C ARG A 382 -1.13 -27.27 -0.34
N GLU A 383 -1.82 -28.33 0.03
CA GLU A 383 -3.20 -28.58 -0.36
C GLU A 383 -4.13 -27.49 0.18
N GLU A 384 -4.05 -27.18 1.48
CA GLU A 384 -4.85 -26.12 2.11
C GLU A 384 -4.64 -24.75 1.46
N HIS A 385 -3.41 -24.42 1.06
CA HIS A 385 -3.10 -23.19 0.35
C HIS A 385 -3.69 -23.16 -1.07
N LEU A 386 -3.55 -24.24 -1.83
CA LEU A 386 -4.08 -24.30 -3.21
C LEU A 386 -5.60 -24.22 -3.24
N ARG A 387 -6.28 -24.78 -2.23
CA ARG A 387 -7.75 -24.72 -2.06
C ARG A 387 -8.31 -23.29 -1.98
N LEU A 388 -7.51 -22.34 -1.54
CA LEU A 388 -7.88 -20.92 -1.54
C LEU A 388 -7.98 -20.34 -2.96
N TYR A 389 -7.34 -20.97 -3.95
CA TYR A 389 -7.34 -20.58 -5.36
C TYR A 389 -8.36 -21.34 -6.21
N ASN A 390 -9.47 -21.78 -5.61
CA ASN A 390 -10.56 -22.38 -6.38
C ASN A 390 -11.16 -21.39 -7.40
N PRO A 391 -11.66 -21.85 -8.57
CA PRO A 391 -12.07 -20.96 -9.66
C PRO A 391 -13.09 -19.87 -9.29
N PRO A 392 -14.15 -20.14 -8.49
CA PRO A 392 -15.09 -19.09 -8.07
C PRO A 392 -14.42 -17.97 -7.26
N VAL A 393 -13.55 -18.33 -6.31
CA VAL A 393 -12.81 -17.34 -5.50
C VAL A 393 -11.82 -16.56 -6.35
N VAL A 394 -11.02 -17.23 -7.18
CA VAL A 394 -10.06 -16.56 -8.07
C VAL A 394 -10.74 -15.62 -9.05
N ALA A 395 -11.91 -15.97 -9.58
CA ALA A 395 -12.67 -15.07 -10.44
C ALA A 395 -13.04 -13.77 -9.71
N MET A 396 -13.47 -13.85 -8.45
CA MET A 396 -13.77 -12.65 -7.64
C MET A 396 -12.51 -11.83 -7.33
N ILE A 397 -11.41 -12.50 -6.96
CA ILE A 397 -10.14 -11.82 -6.67
C ILE A 397 -9.63 -11.11 -7.93
N ASN A 398 -9.72 -11.73 -9.11
CA ASN A 398 -9.27 -11.10 -10.35
C ASN A 398 -10.13 -9.90 -10.76
N VAL A 399 -11.43 -9.93 -10.43
CA VAL A 399 -12.31 -8.77 -10.59
C VAL A 399 -11.93 -7.64 -9.62
N HIS A 400 -11.51 -7.98 -8.39
CA HIS A 400 -11.07 -7.03 -7.37
C HIS A 400 -9.69 -6.42 -7.66
N GLU A 401 -8.72 -7.24 -8.03
CA GLU A 401 -7.32 -6.84 -8.23
C GLU A 401 -7.05 -6.29 -9.63
N ALA A 402 -7.70 -6.84 -10.67
CA ALA A 402 -7.37 -6.52 -12.06
C ALA A 402 -8.50 -5.80 -12.80
N PHE A 403 -9.45 -6.53 -13.39
CA PHE A 403 -10.46 -5.94 -14.28
C PHE A 403 -11.88 -6.23 -13.77
N PRO A 404 -12.71 -5.21 -13.46
CA PRO A 404 -12.47 -3.76 -13.52
C PRO A 404 -12.02 -3.18 -12.15
N GLY A 405 -11.14 -3.89 -11.45
CA GLY A 405 -10.70 -3.56 -10.09
C GLY A 405 -9.43 -2.70 -10.05
N HIS A 406 -8.55 -2.95 -9.08
CA HIS A 406 -7.39 -2.09 -8.77
C HIS A 406 -6.48 -1.72 -9.95
N PHE A 407 -6.34 -2.59 -10.96
CA PHE A 407 -5.49 -2.29 -12.13
C PHE A 407 -6.12 -1.32 -13.13
N LEU A 408 -7.44 -1.38 -13.31
CA LEU A 408 -8.16 -0.54 -14.28
C LEU A 408 -8.40 0.86 -13.70
#